data_AF-A0A166QT84-F1
#
_entry.id   AF-A0A166QT84-F1
#
_cell.length_a   1.000
_cell.length_b   1.000
_cell.length_c   1.000
_cell.angle_alpha   90.00
_cell.angle_beta   90.00
_cell.angle_gamma   90.00
#
_symmetry.space_group_name_H-M   'P 1'
#
loop_
_entity.id
_entity.type
_entity.pdbx_description
1 polymer ?
#
loop_
_entity_poly.entity_id
_entity_poly.type
_entity_poly.pdbx_seq_one_letter_code
_entity_poly.pdbx_strand_id
1 'polypeptide(L)'
;MTHPHPRHHDISILPGRGDLMAELASRLEALDALLSRLEDAERQAADAGEHILRTRQWQEETVRTLQEERARMRQRQQALDDLAEHARAAVEALQSSHRTLPPEVHQLAIELQVLRNSGFLSRRTSRPR
;
A
#
# COMPACT_ATOMS: atom_id res chain seq x y z
N MET A 1 -31.84 -44.92 -74.50
CA MET A 1 -32.28 -45.88 -73.47
C MET A 1 -31.06 -46.18 -72.62
N THR A 2 -30.92 -45.88 -71.33
CA THR A 2 -31.81 -45.43 -70.24
C THR A 2 -30.88 -44.85 -69.16
N HIS A 3 -31.02 -43.57 -68.81
CA HIS A 3 -30.47 -43.03 -67.57
C HIS A 3 -31.60 -43.04 -66.53
N PRO A 4 -31.43 -43.70 -65.37
CA PRO A 4 -32.28 -43.42 -64.22
C PRO A 4 -31.60 -42.38 -63.31
N HIS A 5 -32.26 -41.24 -63.17
CA HIS A 5 -32.21 -40.39 -61.97
C HIS A 5 -33.49 -40.69 -61.16
N PRO A 6 -33.70 -40.15 -59.95
CA PRO A 6 -32.87 -40.01 -58.74
C PRO A 6 -33.61 -40.59 -57.51
N ARG A 7 -32.97 -40.80 -56.35
CA ARG A 7 -33.69 -40.78 -55.05
C ARG A 7 -32.82 -40.24 -53.92
N HIS A 8 -33.12 -39.00 -53.54
CA HIS A 8 -32.97 -38.49 -52.18
C HIS A 8 -33.46 -39.53 -51.18
N HIS A 9 -32.60 -39.94 -50.26
CA HIS A 9 -32.98 -40.33 -48.90
C HIS A 9 -31.92 -39.71 -47.98
N ASP A 10 -32.09 -38.42 -47.70
CA ASP A 10 -31.62 -37.86 -46.44
C ASP A 10 -32.35 -38.65 -45.35
N ILE A 11 -31.69 -39.70 -44.85
CA ILE A 11 -32.14 -40.39 -43.66
C ILE A 11 -31.90 -39.40 -42.53
N SER A 12 -32.90 -38.58 -42.22
CA SER A 12 -33.02 -38.02 -40.88
C SER A 12 -33.12 -39.19 -39.92
N ILE A 13 -31.96 -39.67 -39.46
CA ILE A 13 -31.85 -40.62 -38.36
C ILE A 13 -32.35 -39.85 -37.14
N LEU A 14 -33.63 -40.02 -36.82
CA LEU A 14 -34.16 -39.65 -35.52
C LEU A 14 -33.32 -40.40 -34.48
N PRO A 15 -32.65 -39.69 -33.55
CA PRO A 15 -31.77 -40.34 -32.57
C PRO A 15 -32.56 -41.38 -31.79
N GLY A 16 -31.96 -42.55 -31.59
CA GLY A 16 -32.58 -43.61 -30.82
C GLY A 16 -32.80 -43.13 -29.38
N ARG A 17 -33.79 -43.71 -28.69
CA ARG A 17 -34.04 -43.42 -27.26
C ARG A 17 -32.76 -43.58 -26.41
N GLY A 18 -31.88 -44.53 -26.77
CA GLY A 18 -30.58 -44.72 -26.11
C GLY A 18 -29.62 -43.54 -26.31
N ASP A 19 -29.57 -42.97 -27.52
CA ASP A 19 -28.70 -41.83 -27.84
C ASP A 19 -29.16 -40.57 -27.12
N LEU A 20 -30.48 -40.34 -27.04
CA LEU A 20 -31.08 -39.25 -26.27
C LEU A 20 -30.80 -39.37 -24.76
N MET A 21 -30.84 -40.59 -24.22
CA MET A 21 -30.52 -40.82 -22.81
C MET A 21 -29.03 -40.63 -22.52
N ALA A 22 -28.14 -41.03 -23.44
CA ALA A 22 -26.71 -40.80 -23.32
C ALA A 22 -26.37 -39.30 -23.39
N GLU A 23 -27.02 -38.57 -24.32
CA GLU A 23 -26.86 -37.12 -24.43
C GLU A 23 -27.37 -36.39 -23.17
N LEU A 24 -28.50 -36.83 -22.61
CA LEU A 24 -29.06 -36.25 -21.39
C LEU A 24 -28.17 -36.54 -20.17
N ALA A 25 -27.59 -37.74 -20.07
CA ALA A 25 -26.62 -38.08 -19.03
C ALA A 25 -25.34 -37.23 -19.15
N SER A 26 -24.80 -37.08 -20.37
CA SER A 26 -23.62 -36.24 -20.62
C SER A 26 -23.88 -34.76 -20.32
N ARG A 27 -25.08 -34.24 -20.64
CA ARG A 27 -25.47 -32.87 -20.29
C ARG A 27 -25.62 -32.67 -18.78
N LEU A 28 -26.16 -33.66 -18.06
CA LEU A 28 -26.24 -33.61 -16.59
C LEU A 28 -24.85 -33.63 -15.95
N GLU A 29 -23.93 -34.46 -16.45
CA GLU A 29 -22.54 -34.50 -16.00
C GLU A 29 -21.82 -33.17 -16.28
N ALA A 30 -22.05 -32.56 -17.46
CA ALA A 30 -21.52 -31.24 -17.77
C ALA A 30 -22.08 -30.14 -16.87
N LEU A 31 -23.36 -30.20 -16.50
CA LEU A 31 -23.98 -29.28 -15.55
C LEU A 31 -23.40 -29.45 -14.14
N ASP A 32 -23.18 -30.68 -13.68
CA ASP A 32 -22.57 -30.95 -12.37
C ASP A 32 -21.13 -30.44 -12.28
N ALA A 33 -20.35 -30.63 -13.35
CA ALA A 33 -19.01 -30.07 -13.46
C ALA A 33 -19.00 -28.53 -13.47
N LEU A 34 -20.00 -27.89 -14.09
CA LEU A 34 -20.15 -26.43 -14.06
C LEU A 34 -20.57 -25.93 -12.68
N LEU A 35 -21.43 -26.65 -11.96
CA LEU A 35 -21.83 -26.31 -10.59
C LEU A 35 -20.63 -26.40 -9.65
N SER A 36 -19.83 -27.46 -9.73
CA SER A 36 -18.60 -27.61 -8.93
C SER A 36 -17.61 -26.47 -9.17
N ARG A 37 -17.43 -26.07 -10.44
CA ARG A 37 -16.57 -24.91 -10.78
C ARG A 37 -17.12 -23.59 -10.26
N LEU A 38 -18.45 -23.43 -10.23
CA LEU A 38 -19.07 -22.23 -9.69
C LEU A 38 -18.85 -22.15 -8.18
N GLU A 39 -19.01 -23.25 -7.46
CA GLU A 39 -18.72 -23.31 -6.02
C GLU A 39 -17.26 -22.99 -5.71
N ASP A 40 -16.32 -23.52 -6.50
CA ASP A 40 -14.90 -23.22 -6.33
C ASP A 40 -14.59 -21.74 -6.63
N ALA A 41 -15.23 -21.16 -7.65
CA ALA A 41 -15.10 -19.74 -7.94
C ALA A 41 -15.68 -18.86 -6.82
N GLU A 42 -16.79 -19.28 -6.19
CA GLU A 42 -17.37 -18.59 -5.03
C GLU A 42 -16.43 -18.63 -3.82
N ARG A 43 -15.86 -19.80 -3.52
CA ARG A 43 -14.85 -19.95 -2.44
C ARG A 43 -13.65 -19.04 -2.69
N GLN A 44 -13.11 -19.04 -3.92
CA GLN A 44 -11.99 -18.18 -4.29
C GLN A 44 -12.33 -16.68 -4.19
N ALA A 45 -13.56 -16.28 -4.55
CA ALA A 45 -14.01 -14.90 -4.42
C ALA A 45 -14.15 -14.48 -2.95
N ALA A 46 -14.66 -15.37 -2.08
CA ALA A 46 -14.74 -15.13 -0.65
C ALA A 46 -13.35 -14.96 -0.03
N ASP A 47 -12.41 -15.85 -0.34
CA ASP A 47 -11.02 -15.78 0.14
C ASP A 47 -10.34 -14.48 -0.33
N ALA A 48 -10.50 -14.13 -1.61
CA ALA A 48 -9.98 -12.87 -2.15
C ALA A 48 -10.60 -11.64 -1.44
N GLY A 49 -11.89 -11.69 -1.12
CA GLY A 49 -12.57 -10.67 -0.34
C GLY A 49 -11.98 -10.50 1.06
N GLU A 50 -11.71 -11.61 1.77
CA GLU A 50 -11.08 -11.57 3.09
C GLU A 50 -9.65 -11.00 3.01
N HIS A 51 -8.88 -11.41 2.00
CA HIS A 51 -7.54 -10.89 1.77
C HIS A 51 -7.54 -9.37 1.54
N ILE A 52 -8.47 -8.85 0.73
CA ILE A 52 -8.59 -7.41 0.48
C ILE A 52 -8.92 -6.66 1.78
N LEU A 53 -9.86 -7.18 2.58
CA LEU A 53 -10.22 -6.59 3.88
C LEU A 53 -9.02 -6.55 4.83
N ARG A 54 -8.25 -7.65 4.91
CA ARG A 54 -7.05 -7.74 5.73
C ARG A 54 -5.97 -6.76 5.25
N THR A 55 -5.73 -6.66 3.94
CA THR A 55 -4.79 -5.71 3.36
C THR A 55 -5.19 -4.27 3.67
N ARG A 56 -6.48 -3.94 3.58
CA ARG A 56 -7.00 -2.61 3.91
C ARG A 56 -6.78 -2.27 5.38
N GLN A 57 -7.09 -3.19 6.30
CA GLN A 57 -6.85 -2.98 7.73
C GLN A 57 -5.36 -2.77 8.03
N TRP A 58 -4.49 -3.56 7.40
CA TRP A 58 -3.04 -3.40 7.53
C TRP A 58 -2.55 -2.05 7.00
N GLN A 59 -3.10 -1.58 5.86
CA GLN A 59 -2.79 -0.25 5.31
C GLN A 59 -3.24 0.86 6.26
N GLU A 60 -4.46 0.79 6.79
CA GLU A 60 -5.00 1.76 7.74
C GLU A 60 -4.15 1.83 9.03
N GLU A 61 -3.75 0.68 9.57
CA GLU A 61 -2.85 0.60 10.72
C GLU A 61 -1.46 1.17 10.41
N THR A 62 -0.89 0.85 9.25
CA THR A 62 0.42 1.35 8.82
C THR A 62 0.39 2.88 8.65
N VAL A 63 -0.68 3.44 8.10
CA VAL A 63 -0.82 4.89 7.98
C VAL A 63 -0.93 5.54 9.36
N ARG A 64 -1.71 4.95 10.27
CA ARG A 64 -1.83 5.44 11.65
C ARG A 64 -0.47 5.44 12.37
N THR A 65 0.28 4.35 12.32
CA THR A 65 1.60 4.26 12.98
C THR A 65 2.60 5.25 12.38
N LEU A 66 2.61 5.43 11.06
CA LEU A 66 3.43 6.45 10.41
C LEU A 66 3.06 7.87 10.84
N GLN A 67 1.77 8.17 11.01
CA GLN A 67 1.33 9.47 11.49
C GLN A 67 1.76 9.73 12.94
N GLU A 68 1.64 8.73 13.81
CA GLU A 68 2.10 8.80 15.20
C GLU A 68 3.61 9.02 15.30
N GLU A 69 4.40 8.24 14.55
CA GLU A 69 5.86 8.41 14.50
C GLU A 69 6.26 9.77 13.93
N ARG A 70 5.56 10.25 12.89
CA ARG A 70 5.78 11.61 12.36
C ARG A 70 5.48 12.69 13.41
N ALA A 71 4.43 12.51 14.22
CA ALA A 71 4.13 13.44 15.31
C ALA A 71 5.22 13.42 16.39
N ARG A 72 5.68 12.23 16.80
CA ARG A 72 6.80 12.06 17.75
C ARG A 72 8.09 12.68 17.23
N MET A 73 8.41 12.48 15.95
CA MET A 73 9.60 13.06 15.32
C MET A 73 9.55 14.59 15.30
N ARG A 74 8.38 15.18 15.02
CA ARG A 74 8.18 16.64 15.11
C ARG A 74 8.38 17.16 16.53
N GLN A 75 7.86 16.45 17.54
CA GLN A 75 8.05 16.83 18.94
C GLN A 75 9.53 16.80 19.34
N ARG A 76 10.26 15.75 18.94
CA ARG A 76 11.70 15.65 19.16
C ARG A 76 12.48 16.75 18.45
N GLN A 77 12.10 17.06 17.20
CA GLN A 77 12.71 18.16 16.45
C GLN A 77 12.49 19.51 17.15
N GLN A 78 11.28 19.77 17.63
CA GLN A 78 10.97 21.00 18.37
C GLN A 78 11.83 21.10 19.65
N ALA A 79 11.98 20.00 20.41
CA ALA A 79 12.83 20.00 21.59
C ALA A 79 14.31 20.25 21.26
N LEU A 80 14.82 19.70 20.15
CA LEU A 80 16.18 19.99 19.67
C LEU A 80 16.35 21.45 19.25
N ASP A 81 15.35 22.01 18.57
CA ASP A 81 15.35 23.42 18.16
C ASP A 81 15.35 24.34 19.39
N ASP A 82 14.52 24.04 20.39
CA ASP A 82 14.47 24.80 21.63
C ASP A 82 15.80 24.71 22.39
N LEU A 83 16.40 23.53 22.51
CA LEU A 83 17.70 23.36 23.17
C LEU A 83 18.81 24.12 22.43
N ALA A 84 18.83 24.06 21.10
CA ALA A 84 19.78 24.80 20.29
C ALA A 84 19.63 26.31 20.45
N GLU A 85 18.41 26.81 20.58
CA GLU A 85 18.15 28.24 20.82
C GLU A 85 18.64 28.68 22.20
N HIS A 86 18.37 27.88 23.25
CA HIS A 86 18.91 28.15 24.58
C HIS A 86 20.45 28.13 24.59
N ALA A 87 21.07 27.19 23.87
CA ALA A 87 22.52 27.13 23.76
C ALA A 87 23.11 28.35 23.04
N ARG A 88 22.47 28.84 21.97
CA ARG A 88 22.87 30.08 21.29
C ARG A 88 22.75 31.29 22.21
N ALA A 89 21.63 31.45 22.90
CA ALA A 89 21.43 32.54 23.83
C ALA A 89 22.49 32.54 24.96
N ALA A 90 22.85 31.34 25.46
CA ALA A 90 23.91 31.19 26.45
C ALA A 90 25.30 31.57 25.90
N VAL A 91 25.61 31.15 24.67
CA VAL A 91 26.84 31.54 23.97
C VAL A 91 26.88 33.07 23.83
N GLU A 92 25.84 33.70 23.27
CA GLU A 92 25.75 35.16 23.08
C GLU A 92 25.91 35.92 24.41
N ALA A 93 25.26 35.47 25.48
CA ALA A 93 25.42 36.05 26.81
C ALA A 93 26.87 35.98 27.30
N LEU A 94 27.56 34.85 27.08
CA LEU A 94 28.97 34.70 27.42
C LEU A 94 29.86 35.60 26.56
N GLN A 95 29.56 35.79 25.27
CA GLN A 95 30.31 36.69 24.38
C GLN A 95 30.18 38.15 24.81
N SER A 96 28.99 38.55 25.28
CA SER A 96 28.74 39.90 25.79
C SER A 96 29.41 40.18 27.14
N SER A 97 29.60 39.14 27.96
CA SER A 97 30.16 39.26 29.31
C SER A 97 31.68 39.10 29.37
N HIS A 98 32.29 38.42 28.39
CA HIS A 98 33.72 38.11 28.38
C HIS A 98 34.41 38.65 27.14
N ARG A 99 35.56 39.32 27.32
CA ARG A 99 36.36 39.89 26.22
C ARG A 99 37.01 38.81 25.33
N THR A 100 37.20 37.61 25.87
CA THR A 100 37.73 36.42 25.19
C THR A 100 36.95 35.20 25.64
N LEU A 101 36.40 34.45 24.68
CA LEU A 101 35.59 33.27 24.95
C LEU A 101 36.47 32.04 25.17
N PRO A 102 36.10 31.14 26.09
CA PRO A 102 36.72 29.82 26.21
C PRO A 102 36.62 29.04 24.88
N PRO A 103 37.63 28.21 24.55
CA PRO A 103 37.66 27.44 23.31
C PRO A 103 36.45 26.50 23.18
N GLU A 104 35.93 25.97 24.29
CA GLU A 104 34.77 25.08 24.31
C GLU A 104 33.49 25.81 23.86
N VAL A 105 33.34 27.08 24.25
CA VAL A 105 32.18 27.91 23.86
C VAL A 105 32.26 28.26 22.37
N HIS A 106 33.48 28.47 21.85
CA HIS A 106 33.70 28.68 20.43
C HIS A 106 33.39 27.42 19.61
N GLN A 107 33.81 26.26 20.09
CA GLN A 107 33.51 24.97 19.46
C GLN A 107 32.00 24.69 19.46
N LEU A 108 31.30 24.93 20.58
CA LEU A 108 29.85 24.81 20.65
C LEU A 108 29.13 25.71 19.63
N ALA A 109 29.60 26.95 19.44
CA ALA A 109 29.05 27.86 18.44
C ALA A 109 29.19 27.31 17.01
N ILE A 110 30.36 26.73 16.69
CA ILE A 110 30.62 26.10 15.39
C ILE A 110 29.68 24.89 15.20
N GLU A 111 29.55 24.02 16.21
CA GLU A 111 28.68 22.85 16.14
C GLU A 111 27.21 23.24 15.92
N LEU A 112 26.70 24.24 16.64
CA LEU A 112 25.34 24.77 16.44
C LEU A 112 25.14 25.37 15.04
N GLN A 113 26.19 25.95 14.45
CA GLN A 113 26.16 26.48 13.09
C GLN A 113 26.19 25.37 12.04
N VAL A 114 26.97 24.31 12.24
CA VAL A 114 26.97 23.11 11.39
C VAL A 114 25.62 22.40 11.44
N LEU A 115 25.03 22.21 12.61
CA LEU A 115 23.70 21.62 12.78
C LEU A 115 22.58 22.41 12.08
N ARG A 116 22.69 23.75 12.10
CA ARG A 116 21.77 24.61 11.33
C ARG A 116 21.96 24.48 9.82
N ASN A 117 23.21 24.48 9.34
CA ASN A 117 23.52 24.44 7.92
C ASN A 117 23.18 23.10 7.27
N SER A 118 23.33 22.01 8.03
CA SER A 118 22.96 20.64 7.64
C SER A 118 21.45 20.39 7.67
N GLY A 119 20.65 21.32 8.18
CA GLY A 119 19.19 21.19 8.26
C GLY A 119 18.69 20.30 9.39
N PHE A 120 19.57 19.90 10.32
CA PHE A 120 19.20 19.17 11.54
C PHE A 120 18.46 20.05 12.55
N LEU A 121 18.65 21.37 12.48
CA LEU A 121 17.81 22.33 13.19
C LEU A 121 16.83 22.93 12.20
N SER A 122 15.57 23.08 12.60
CA SER A 122 14.58 23.72 11.74
C SER A 122 15.08 25.10 11.38
N ARG A 123 15.12 25.39 10.08
CA ARG A 123 15.19 26.77 9.59
C ARG A 123 13.85 27.42 9.93
N ARG A 124 13.63 27.79 11.20
CA ARG A 124 12.61 28.79 11.51
C ARG A 124 13.09 30.08 10.86
N THR A 125 12.61 30.31 9.65
CA THR A 125 12.46 31.65 9.11
C THR A 125 11.79 32.47 10.20
N SER A 126 12.55 33.44 10.70
CA SER A 126 12.09 34.58 11.48
C SER A 126 10.62 34.86 11.20
N ARG A 127 9.77 34.63 12.20
CA ARG A 127 8.37 35.05 12.21
C ARG A 127 8.35 36.56 11.96
N PRO A 128 7.80 37.06 10.83
CA PRO A 128 7.64 38.49 10.66
C PRO A 128 6.63 38.97 11.72
N ARG A 129 7.00 40.04 12.42
CA ARG A 129 6.11 40.79 13.31
C ARG A 129 5.06 41.53 12.51
#